data_AF-A0AAP0Q0E8-F1
#
_entry.id   AF-A0AAP0Q0E8-F1
#
_cell.length_a   1.000
_cell.length_b   1.000
_cell.length_c   1.000
_cell.angle_alpha   90.00
_cell.angle_beta   90.00
_cell.angle_gamma   90.00
#
_symmetry.space_group_name_H-M   'P 1'
#
loop_
_entity.id
_entity.type
_entity.pdbx_description
1 polymer ?
#
loop_
_entity_poly.entity_id
_entity_poly.type
_entity_poly.pdbx_seq_one_letter_code
_entity_poly.pdbx_strand_id
1 'polypeptide(L)'
;MATKFKIEKFNGSNFSLWKLKMKAILRKDNCLAAISERPADFEDNAKWIEMDENAIANLHLSLADGVLSSIEEKKTAKEIWDHLGKLYEAKSLHNKIFLKRKLYTLRMA
;
A
#
# COMPACT_ATOMS: atom_id res chain seq x y z
N MET A 1 -14.82 9.52 -21.00
CA MET A 1 -13.72 10.35 -20.47
C MET A 1 -13.28 9.76 -19.14
N ALA A 2 -12.06 9.22 -19.05
CA ALA A 2 -11.56 8.65 -17.80
C ALA A 2 -11.19 9.79 -16.84
N THR A 3 -11.94 9.92 -15.74
CA THR A 3 -11.58 10.80 -14.63
C THR A 3 -10.21 10.35 -14.08
N LYS A 4 -9.16 11.09 -14.44
CA LYS A 4 -7.82 10.93 -13.86
C LYS A 4 -7.90 11.32 -12.38
N PHE A 5 -8.19 10.35 -11.52
CA PHE A 5 -8.01 10.53 -10.09
C PHE A 5 -6.53 10.74 -9.83
N LYS A 6 -6.13 11.96 -9.45
CA LYS A 6 -4.77 12.26 -9.00
C LYS A 6 -4.62 11.64 -7.61
N ILE A 7 -4.25 10.36 -7.57
CA ILE A 7 -3.93 9.66 -6.33
C ILE A 7 -2.60 10.23 -5.87
N GLU A 8 -2.63 10.92 -4.73
CA GLU A 8 -1.41 11.41 -4.09
C GLU A 8 -0.51 10.23 -3.73
N LYS A 9 0.77 10.34 -4.09
CA LYS A 9 1.77 9.31 -3.80
C LYS A 9 1.98 9.19 -2.30
N PHE A 10 2.10 7.96 -1.80
CA PHE A 10 2.40 7.70 -0.41
C PHE A 10 3.82 8.11 -0.06
N ASN A 11 3.93 9.02 0.89
CA ASN A 11 5.19 9.58 1.38
C ASN A 11 5.54 9.10 2.81
N GLY A 12 4.86 8.07 3.32
CA GLY A 12 5.02 7.59 4.70
C GLY A 12 3.98 8.11 5.69
N SER A 13 3.18 9.12 5.33
CA SER A 13 2.11 9.66 6.18
C SER A 13 0.75 9.04 5.87
N ASN A 14 -0.07 8.88 6.91
CA ASN A 14 -1.45 8.39 6.81
C ASN A 14 -1.61 7.06 6.05
N PHE A 15 -0.77 6.08 6.42
CA PHE A 15 -0.72 4.75 5.78
C PHE A 15 -2.09 4.06 5.69
N SER A 16 -2.94 4.19 6.72
CA SER A 16 -4.30 3.60 6.69
C SER A 16 -5.15 4.12 5.53
N LEU A 17 -5.09 5.42 5.24
CA LEU A 17 -5.84 6.02 4.14
C LEU A 17 -5.27 5.60 2.78
N TRP A 18 -3.94 5.61 2.64
CA TRP A 18 -3.30 5.13 1.42
C TRP A 18 -3.62 3.64 1.17
N LYS A 19 -3.51 2.79 2.19
CA LYS A 19 -3.83 1.35 2.13
C LYS A 19 -5.26 1.12 1.66
N LEU A 20 -6.22 1.93 2.12
CA LEU A 20 -7.60 1.88 1.68
C LEU A 20 -7.76 2.27 0.20
N LYS A 21 -7.15 3.38 -0.23
CA LYS A 21 -7.18 3.82 -1.64
C LYS A 21 -6.51 2.80 -2.56
N MET A 22 -5.37 2.25 -2.17
CA MET A 22 -4.63 1.27 -2.95
C MET A 22 -5.42 -0.03 -3.13
N LYS A 23 -6.06 -0.56 -2.08
CA LYS A 23 -6.94 -1.72 -2.23
C LYS A 23 -8.09 -1.48 -3.22
N ALA A 24 -8.58 -0.24 -3.34
CA ALA A 24 -9.61 0.09 -4.33
C ALA A 24 -9.05 0.09 -5.76
N ILE A 25 -7.82 0.61 -5.96
CA ILE A 25 -7.13 0.59 -7.26
C ILE A 25 -6.88 -0.85 -7.72
N LEU A 26 -6.27 -1.67 -6.86
CA LEU A 26 -5.98 -3.07 -7.18
C LEU A 26 -7.25 -3.88 -7.47
N ARG A 27 -8.36 -3.58 -6.78
CA ARG A 27 -9.65 -4.21 -7.09
C ARG A 27 -10.19 -3.77 -8.45
N LYS A 28 -10.08 -2.49 -8.79
CA LYS A 28 -10.53 -1.95 -10.09
C LYS A 28 -9.73 -2.55 -11.25
N ASP A 29 -8.44 -2.83 -11.03
CA ASP A 29 -7.54 -3.41 -12.04
C ASP A 29 -7.46 -4.95 -11.95
N ASN A 30 -8.37 -5.59 -11.20
CA ASN A 30 -8.46 -7.05 -11.01
C ASN A 30 -7.19 -7.74 -10.47
N CYS A 31 -6.32 -7.01 -9.77
CA CYS A 31 -5.06 -7.53 -9.24
C CYS A 31 -4.99 -7.58 -7.70
N LEU A 32 -6.13 -7.42 -7.01
CA LEU A 32 -6.18 -7.49 -5.55
C LEU A 32 -5.73 -8.85 -4.98
N ALA A 33 -5.94 -9.94 -5.70
CA ALA A 33 -5.52 -11.26 -5.22
C ALA A 33 -3.99 -11.38 -5.11
N ALA A 34 -3.22 -10.63 -5.92
CA ALA A 34 -1.76 -10.69 -5.93
C ALA A 34 -1.10 -10.15 -4.65
N ILE A 35 -1.77 -9.26 -3.90
CA ILE A 35 -1.28 -8.81 -2.58
C ILE A 35 -1.65 -9.79 -1.46
N SER A 36 -2.35 -10.88 -1.78
CA SER A 36 -2.68 -11.96 -0.85
C SER A 36 -1.84 -13.20 -1.15
N GLU A 37 -1.99 -14.25 -0.36
CA GLU A 37 -1.32 -15.51 -0.64
C GLU A 37 -1.87 -16.16 -1.91
N ARG A 38 -0.97 -16.60 -2.80
CA ARG A 38 -1.33 -17.35 -3.99
C ARG A 38 -2.01 -18.66 -3.60
N PRO A 39 -3.21 -18.97 -4.12
CA PRO A 39 -3.82 -20.28 -3.94
C PRO A 39 -2.96 -21.40 -4.56
N ALA A 40 -2.79 -22.51 -3.85
CA ALA A 40 -1.97 -23.64 -4.30
C ALA A 40 -2.56 -24.32 -5.55
N ASP A 41 -3.87 -24.20 -5.75
CA ASP A 41 -4.69 -24.71 -6.84
C ASP A 41 -4.83 -23.74 -8.02
N PHE A 42 -4.09 -22.63 -8.03
CA PHE A 42 -4.16 -21.69 -9.16
C PHE A 42 -3.53 -22.28 -10.43
N GLU A 43 -4.37 -22.83 -11.29
CA GLU A 43 -3.98 -23.59 -12.49
C GLU A 43 -3.19 -22.75 -13.52
N ASP A 44 -3.47 -21.45 -13.62
CA ASP A 44 -2.92 -20.60 -14.67
C ASP A 44 -1.74 -19.75 -14.18
N ASN A 45 -0.52 -20.30 -14.27
CA ASN A 45 0.68 -19.59 -13.82
C ASN A 45 0.94 -18.28 -14.58
N ALA A 46 0.60 -18.22 -15.87
CA ALA A 46 0.82 -17.02 -16.69
C ALA A 46 -0.10 -15.87 -16.24
N LYS A 47 -1.40 -16.14 -16.03
CA LYS A 47 -2.33 -15.15 -15.48
C LYS A 47 -1.93 -14.67 -14.10
N TRP A 48 -1.37 -15.55 -13.26
CA TRP A 48 -0.89 -15.15 -11.94
C TRP A 48 0.27 -14.15 -12.05
N ILE A 49 1.25 -14.44 -12.91
CA ILE A 49 2.41 -13.56 -13.11
C ILE A 49 1.96 -12.20 -13.63
N GLU A 50 1.08 -12.16 -14.64
CA GLU A 50 0.53 -10.91 -15.17
C GLU A 50 -0.20 -10.09 -14.10
N MET A 51 -0.96 -10.77 -13.23
CA MET A 51 -1.66 -10.12 -12.12
C MET A 51 -0.70 -9.54 -11.07
N ASP A 52 0.36 -10.29 -10.74
CA ASP A 52 1.40 -9.86 -9.80
C ASP A 52 2.18 -8.67 -10.35
N GLU A 53 2.61 -8.70 -11.62
CA GLU A 53 3.28 -7.60 -12.29
C GLU A 53 2.42 -6.33 -12.35
N ASN A 54 1.12 -6.48 -12.65
CA ASN A 54 0.18 -5.36 -12.63
C ASN A 54 -0.01 -4.78 -11.22
N ALA A 55 -0.04 -5.62 -10.18
CA ALA A 55 -0.10 -5.17 -8.80
C ALA A 55 1.19 -4.43 -8.38
N ILE A 56 2.37 -4.94 -8.77
CA ILE A 56 3.67 -4.29 -8.56
C ILE A 56 3.70 -2.92 -9.24
N ALA A 57 3.28 -2.82 -10.50
CA ALA A 57 3.24 -1.56 -11.22
C ALA A 57 2.34 -0.53 -10.53
N ASN A 58 1.16 -0.94 -10.09
CA ASN A 58 0.25 -0.09 -9.33
C ASN A 58 0.88 0.38 -8.00
N LEU A 59 1.52 -0.53 -7.27
CA LEU A 59 2.25 -0.21 -6.04
C LEU A 59 3.33 0.84 -6.32
N HIS A 60 4.21 0.62 -7.30
CA HIS A 60 5.26 1.57 -7.66
C HIS A 60 4.71 2.96 -8.02
N LEU A 61 3.66 3.02 -8.84
CA LEU A 61 3.07 4.29 -9.27
C LEU A 61 2.45 5.10 -8.12
N SER A 62 2.04 4.42 -7.06
CA SER A 62 1.41 5.04 -5.90
C SER A 62 2.37 5.46 -4.79
N LEU A 63 3.65 5.15 -4.89
CA LEU A 63 4.65 5.42 -3.86
C LEU A 63 5.51 6.63 -4.25
N ALA A 64 5.95 7.39 -3.25
CA ALA A 64 6.96 8.42 -3.43
C ALA A 64 8.37 7.79 -3.44
N ASP A 65 9.33 8.47 -4.05
CA ASP A 65 10.69 7.94 -4.31
C ASP A 65 11.42 7.50 -3.02
N GLY A 66 11.20 8.24 -1.93
CA GLY A 66 11.75 7.87 -0.62
C GLY A 66 11.19 6.56 -0.04
N VAL A 67 9.97 6.16 -0.43
CA VAL A 67 9.38 4.87 -0.04
C VAL A 67 9.77 3.78 -1.03
N LEU A 68 9.86 4.10 -2.33
CA LEU A 68 10.33 3.17 -3.37
C LEU A 68 11.71 2.58 -3.06
N SER A 69 12.62 3.39 -2.52
CA SER A 69 13.97 2.95 -2.12
C SER A 69 13.95 1.83 -1.08
N SER A 70 12.88 1.71 -0.26
CA SER A 70 12.77 0.65 0.75
C SER A 70 12.28 -0.69 0.19
N ILE A 71 11.74 -0.72 -1.03
CA ILE A 71 11.13 -1.91 -1.62
C ILE A 71 11.86 -2.44 -2.86
N GLU A 72 13.00 -1.85 -3.22
CA GLU A 72 13.80 -2.19 -4.41
C GLU A 72 14.16 -3.70 -4.50
N GLU A 73 14.43 -4.33 -3.36
CA GLU A 73 14.79 -5.76 -3.30
C GLU A 73 13.59 -6.73 -3.34
N LYS A 74 12.35 -6.24 -3.33
CA LYS A 74 11.14 -7.07 -3.27
C LYS A 74 10.65 -7.43 -4.67
N LYS A 75 10.32 -8.70 -4.88
CA LYS A 75 10.07 -9.26 -6.22
C LYS A 75 8.60 -9.52 -6.49
N THR A 76 7.76 -9.61 -5.46
CA THR A 76 6.33 -9.92 -5.59
C THR A 76 5.47 -8.83 -4.97
N ALA A 77 4.23 -8.68 -5.46
CA ALA A 77 3.30 -7.70 -4.91
C ALA A 77 3.01 -7.97 -3.42
N LYS A 78 2.91 -9.25 -3.03
CA LYS A 78 2.74 -9.68 -1.63
C LYS A 78 3.90 -9.23 -0.75
N GLU A 79 5.14 -9.44 -1.18
CA GLU A 79 6.33 -9.03 -0.41
C GLU A 79 6.38 -7.51 -0.21
N ILE A 80 6.10 -6.73 -1.25
CA ILE A 80 6.02 -5.27 -1.16
C ILE A 80 4.93 -4.87 -0.17
N TRP A 81 3.74 -5.46 -0.30
CA TRP A 81 2.59 -5.16 0.55
C TRP A 81 2.86 -5.45 2.03
N ASP A 82 3.43 -6.61 2.33
CA ASP A 82 3.78 -7.02 3.69
C ASP A 82 4.90 -6.16 4.28
N HIS A 83 5.90 -5.80 3.48
CA HIS A 83 6.97 -4.91 3.93
C HIS A 83 6.45 -3.53 4.31
N LEU A 84 5.60 -2.94 3.47
CA LEU A 84 4.94 -1.66 3.76
C LEU A 84 4.06 -1.75 5.01
N GLY A 85 3.32 -2.84 5.18
CA GLY A 85 2.56 -3.12 6.40
C GLY A 85 3.45 -3.10 7.65
N LYS A 86 4.53 -3.88 7.65
CA LYS A 86 5.48 -3.94 8.77
C LYS A 86 6.09 -2.57 9.12
N LEU A 87 6.47 -1.78 8.11
CA LEU A 87 7.11 -0.48 8.33
C LEU A 87 6.17 0.60 8.86
N TYR A 88 4.94 0.65 8.34
CA TYR A 88 4.08 1.83 8.51
C TYR A 88 2.83 1.59 9.35
N GLU A 89 2.41 0.34 9.57
CA GLU A 89 1.21 0.04 10.35
C GLU A 89 1.41 0.44 11.82
N ALA A 90 2.52 0.04 12.44
CA ALA A 90 2.87 0.42 13.81
C ALA A 90 3.16 1.93 13.97
N LYS A 91 3.85 2.54 12.99
CA LYS A 91 4.16 3.98 13.00
C LYS A 91 2.91 4.84 12.87
N SER A 92 1.97 4.46 12.02
CA SER A 92 0.74 5.23 11.82
C SER A 92 -0.13 5.25 13.07
N LEU A 93 -0.23 4.12 13.78
CA LEU A 93 -0.97 4.03 15.05
C LEU A 93 -0.31 4.88 16.14
N HIS A 94 1.01 4.78 16.31
CA HIS A 94 1.77 5.59 17.26
C HIS A 94 1.61 7.09 16.98
N ASN A 95 1.77 7.52 15.74
CA ASN A 95 1.62 8.93 15.36
C ASN A 95 0.21 9.45 15.68
N LYS A 96 -0.84 8.67 15.40
CA LYS A 96 -2.22 9.06 15.71
C LYS A 96 -2.46 9.22 17.21
N ILE A 97 -1.92 8.33 18.04
CA ILE A 97 -2.03 8.40 19.50
C ILE A 97 -1.24 9.60 20.03
N PHE A 98 0.00 9.77 19.57
CA PHE A 98 0.87 10.89 19.96
C PHE A 98 0.22 12.24 19.66
N LEU A 99 -0.32 12.42 18.45
CA LEU A 99 -1.02 13.64 18.06
C LEU A 99 -2.26 13.91 18.91
N LYS A 100 -3.06 12.87 19.22
CA LYS A 100 -4.20 13.02 20.14
C LYS A 100 -3.73 13.49 21.52
N ARG A 101 -2.73 12.84 22.11
CA ARG A 101 -2.21 13.23 23.44
C ARG A 101 -1.72 14.68 23.44
N LYS A 102 -0.93 15.09 22.44
CA LYS A 102 -0.45 16.47 22.31
C LYS A 102 -1.60 17.48 22.21
N LEU A 103 -2.64 17.18 21.44
CA LEU A 103 -3.83 18.05 21.33
C LEU A 103 -4.56 18.19 22.68
N TYR A 104 -4.73 17.10 23.43
CA TYR A 104 -5.34 17.16 24.76
C TYR A 104 -4.50 18.01 25.72
N THR A 105 -3.17 17.86 25.73
CA THR A 105 -2.29 18.68 26.55
C THR A 105 -2.38 20.17 26.20
N LEU A 106 -2.45 20.51 24.91
CA LEU A 106 -2.59 21.90 24.47
C LEU A 106 -3.95 22.52 24.79
N ARG A 107 -5.03 21.72 24.83
CA ARG A 107 -6.38 22.19 25.18
C ARG A 107 -6.61 22.32 26.68
N MET A 108 -5.83 21.60 27.49
CA MET A 108 -5.93 21.60 28.95
C MET A 108 -4.93 22.56 29.62
N ALA A 109 -4.08 23.23 28.82
CA ALA A 109 -3.26 24.36 29.23
C ALA A 109 -3.99 25.67 28.90
#